data_AF-A0A931GBY1-F1
#
_entry.id   AF-A0A931GBY1-F1
#
_cell.length_a   1.000
_cell.length_b   1.000
_cell.length_c   1.000
_cell.angle_alpha   90.00
_cell.angle_beta   90.00
_cell.angle_gamma   90.00
#
_symmetry.space_group_name_H-M   'P 1'
#
loop_
_entity.id
_entity.type
_entity.pdbx_description
1 polymer ?
#
loop_
_entity_poly.entity_id
_entity_poly.type
_entity_poly.pdbx_seq_one_letter_code
_entity_poly.pdbx_strand_id
1 'polypeptide(L)'
;MPMSDAFKKRLSRILPDIAETFGTPFHIYDETGICDTCDRLNAAFASLKGFREYFAVKALPNPAIMTTLKQNGFGFDCSSVPELVLARKIGSAGED
;
A
#
# COMPACT_ATOMS: atom_id res chain seq x y z
N MET A 1 -2.43 2.26 -15.45
CA MET A 1 -1.12 1.58 -15.44
C MET A 1 -1.34 0.13 -15.79
N PRO A 2 -0.59 -0.45 -16.75
CA PRO A 2 -0.71 -1.87 -17.06
C PRO A 2 -0.26 -2.72 -15.85
N MET A 3 -0.96 -3.83 -15.62
CA MET A 3 -0.56 -4.83 -14.63
C MET A 3 0.83 -5.37 -14.96
N SER A 4 1.73 -5.46 -13.97
CA SER A 4 3.07 -6.03 -14.18
C SER A 4 2.98 -7.53 -14.50
N ASP A 5 3.92 -8.05 -15.29
CA ASP A 5 3.93 -9.48 -15.63
C ASP A 5 4.17 -10.36 -14.40
N ALA A 6 4.89 -9.86 -13.40
CA ALA A 6 5.05 -10.50 -12.11
C ALA A 6 3.70 -10.65 -11.40
N PHE A 7 2.89 -9.59 -11.35
CA PHE A 7 1.56 -9.65 -10.72
C PHE A 7 0.63 -10.56 -11.52
N LYS A 8 0.60 -10.48 -12.86
CA LYS A 8 -0.20 -11.41 -13.71
C LYS A 8 0.11 -12.87 -13.39
N LYS A 9 1.40 -13.22 -13.29
CA LYS A 9 1.85 -14.60 -13.02
C LYS A 9 1.44 -15.10 -11.63
N ARG A 10 1.46 -14.22 -10.61
CA ARG A 10 0.94 -14.53 -9.27
C ARG A 10 -0.57 -14.71 -9.30
N LEU A 11 -1.28 -13.78 -9.93
CA LEU A 11 -2.74 -13.71 -9.94
C LEU A 11 -3.41 -14.83 -10.74
N SER A 12 -2.91 -15.15 -11.94
CA SER A 12 -3.59 -16.04 -12.88
C SER A 12 -3.82 -17.44 -12.34
N ARG A 13 -3.03 -17.86 -11.35
CA ARG A 13 -3.13 -19.18 -10.71
C ARG A 13 -4.27 -19.30 -9.70
N ILE A 14 -4.67 -18.18 -9.09
CA ILE A 14 -5.63 -18.15 -7.97
C ILE A 14 -6.92 -17.41 -8.29
N LEU A 15 -6.94 -16.64 -9.39
CA LEU A 15 -8.07 -15.80 -9.76
C LEU A 15 -9.40 -16.57 -9.93
N PRO A 16 -9.45 -17.77 -10.56
CA PRO A 16 -10.70 -18.53 -10.67
C PRO A 16 -11.28 -18.88 -9.30
N ASP A 17 -10.46 -19.39 -8.38
CA ASP A 17 -10.88 -19.80 -7.03
C ASP A 17 -11.35 -18.61 -6.20
N ILE A 18 -10.67 -17.46 -6.32
CA ILE A 18 -11.08 -16.20 -5.66
C ILE A 18 -12.44 -15.75 -6.20
N ALA A 19 -12.64 -15.81 -7.52
CA ALA A 19 -13.90 -15.39 -8.14
C ALA A 19 -15.07 -16.30 -7.76
N GLU A 20 -14.84 -17.61 -7.63
CA GLU A 20 -15.82 -18.55 -7.11
C GLU A 20 -16.13 -18.30 -5.63
N THR A 21 -15.09 -18.07 -4.81
CA THR A 21 -15.23 -17.90 -3.36
C THR A 21 -15.92 -16.60 -2.96
N PHE A 22 -15.54 -15.48 -3.59
CA PHE A 22 -16.01 -14.14 -3.18
C PHE A 22 -17.08 -13.56 -4.11
N GLY A 23 -17.35 -14.20 -5.25
CA GLY A 23 -18.21 -13.63 -6.31
C GLY A 23 -17.57 -12.41 -6.96
N THR A 24 -18.16 -11.85 -8.00
CA THR A 24 -17.64 -10.65 -8.71
C THR A 24 -18.63 -9.48 -8.65
N PRO A 25 -18.17 -8.21 -8.60
CA PRO A 25 -16.78 -7.74 -8.72
C PRO A 25 -16.04 -7.58 -7.38
N PHE A 26 -14.71 -7.62 -7.42
CA PHE A 26 -13.81 -7.34 -6.30
C PHE A 26 -12.54 -6.62 -6.74
N HIS A 27 -11.78 -6.13 -5.76
CA HIS A 27 -10.43 -5.60 -5.95
C HIS A 27 -9.40 -6.59 -5.37
N ILE A 28 -8.25 -6.73 -6.03
CA ILE A 28 -7.09 -7.46 -5.50
C ILE A 28 -5.92 -6.48 -5.37
N TYR A 29 -5.30 -6.50 -4.20
CA TYR A 29 -4.03 -5.83 -3.94
C TYR A 29 -2.92 -6.86 -3.89
N ASP A 30 -1.79 -6.54 -4.52
CA ASP A 30 -0.62 -7.40 -4.59
C ASP A 30 0.44 -6.91 -3.60
N GLU A 31 0.42 -7.46 -2.39
CA GLU A 31 1.32 -7.05 -1.30
C GLU A 31 2.79 -7.07 -1.73
N THR A 32 3.23 -8.12 -2.43
CA THR A 32 4.60 -8.21 -2.98
C THR A 32 4.92 -7.01 -3.86
N GLY A 33 4.04 -6.66 -4.81
CA GLY A 33 4.26 -5.51 -5.69
C GLY A 33 4.24 -4.16 -4.96
N ILE A 34 3.47 -4.05 -3.88
CA ILE A 34 3.44 -2.87 -3.01
C ILE A 34 4.77 -2.72 -2.27
N CYS A 35 5.25 -3.78 -1.61
CA CYS A 35 6.54 -3.78 -0.90
C CYS A 35 7.71 -3.53 -1.86
N ASP A 36 7.76 -4.21 -3.02
CA ASP A 36 8.78 -3.98 -4.05
C ASP A 36 8.83 -2.51 -4.50
N THR A 37 7.67 -1.86 -4.58
CA THR A 37 7.58 -0.44 -4.92
C THR A 37 8.10 0.45 -3.79
N CYS A 38 7.79 0.12 -2.53
CA CYS A 38 8.31 0.82 -1.36
C CYS A 38 9.84 0.73 -1.30
N ASP A 39 10.38 -0.47 -1.44
CA ASP A 39 11.83 -0.73 -1.42
C ASP A 39 12.55 0.04 -2.51
N ARG A 40 12.02 0.02 -3.74
CA ARG A 40 12.59 0.75 -4.87
C ARG A 40 12.59 2.26 -4.63
N LEU A 41 11.52 2.80 -4.04
CA LEU A 41 11.45 4.23 -3.74
C LEU A 41 12.44 4.61 -2.65
N ASN A 42 12.46 3.88 -1.53
CA ASN A 42 13.40 4.09 -0.44
C ASN A 42 14.86 4.01 -0.93
N ALA A 43 15.18 3.02 -1.77
CA ALA A 43 16.51 2.86 -2.36
C ALA A 43 16.90 4.04 -3.26
N ALA A 44 15.97 4.56 -4.07
CA ALA A 44 16.23 5.69 -4.96
C ALA A 44 16.60 6.97 -4.19
N PHE A 45 16.07 7.14 -2.98
CA PHE A 45 16.30 8.31 -2.13
C PHE A 45 17.23 8.06 -0.94
N ALA A 46 17.86 6.88 -0.84
CA ALA A 46 18.67 6.47 0.30
C ALA A 46 19.88 7.39 0.58
N SER A 47 20.36 8.14 -0.43
CA SER A 47 21.44 9.11 -0.27
C SER A 47 21.00 10.44 0.37
N LEU A 48 19.69 10.73 0.41
CA LEU A 48 19.15 11.95 1.00
C LEU A 48 18.88 11.74 2.49
N LYS A 49 19.76 12.29 3.32
CA LYS A 49 19.62 12.23 4.78
C LYS A 49 18.28 12.84 5.21
N GLY A 50 17.49 12.07 5.95
CA GLY A 50 16.20 12.52 6.48
C GLY A 50 15.04 12.37 5.50
N PHE A 51 15.25 11.80 4.31
CA PHE A 51 14.14 11.44 3.44
C PHE A 51 13.26 10.37 4.11
N ARG A 52 11.95 10.62 4.09
CA ARG A 52 10.89 9.66 4.41
C ARG A 52 9.74 9.94 3.46
N GLU A 53 9.24 8.91 2.79
CA GLU A 53 8.05 9.05 1.95
C GLU A 53 6.79 9.10 2.81
N TYR A 54 5.86 10.01 2.49
CA TYR A 54 4.56 10.13 3.13
C TYR A 54 3.46 9.76 2.12
N PHE A 55 2.79 8.64 2.33
CA PHE A 55 1.75 8.16 1.43
C PHE A 55 0.47 8.98 1.56
N ALA A 56 -0.03 9.50 0.43
CA ALA A 56 -1.30 10.22 0.38
C ALA A 56 -2.49 9.28 0.66
N VAL A 57 -3.04 9.31 1.87
CA VAL A 57 -4.08 8.38 2.34
C VAL A 57 -5.32 8.42 1.44
N LYS A 58 -5.68 9.60 0.92
CA LYS A 58 -6.80 9.78 -0.02
C LYS A 58 -6.73 8.85 -1.26
N ALA A 59 -5.54 8.41 -1.66
CA ALA A 59 -5.35 7.57 -2.84
C ALA A 59 -5.83 6.14 -2.60
N LEU A 60 -5.64 5.62 -1.37
CA LEU A 60 -6.06 4.28 -0.98
C LEU A 60 -6.23 4.20 0.56
N PRO A 61 -7.38 4.64 1.10
CA PRO A 61 -7.64 4.67 2.54
C PRO A 61 -8.04 3.27 3.06
N ASN A 62 -7.20 2.26 2.80
CA ASN A 62 -7.39 0.90 3.27
C ASN A 62 -6.42 0.61 4.44
N PRO A 63 -6.90 0.35 5.67
CA PRO A 63 -6.06 0.09 6.84
C PRO A 63 -5.02 -1.00 6.67
N ALA A 64 -5.33 -2.08 5.94
CA ALA A 64 -4.40 -3.19 5.73
C ALA A 64 -3.22 -2.74 4.86
N ILE A 65 -3.51 -1.99 3.79
CA ILE A 65 -2.48 -1.44 2.91
C ILE A 65 -1.66 -0.38 3.63
N MET A 66 -2.31 0.53 4.36
CA MET A 66 -1.61 1.52 5.17
C MET A 66 -0.70 0.86 6.21
N THR A 67 -1.15 -0.21 6.88
CA THR A 67 -0.30 -0.99 7.81
C THR A 67 0.93 -1.55 7.10
N THR A 68 0.75 -2.09 5.89
CA THR A 68 1.86 -2.59 5.04
C THR A 68 2.85 -1.46 4.73
N LEU A 69 2.38 -0.30 4.28
CA LEU A 69 3.22 0.86 3.97
C LEU A 69 4.01 1.34 5.20
N LYS A 70 3.36 1.39 6.36
CA LYS A 70 4.01 1.75 7.64
C LYS A 70 5.14 0.79 7.99
N GLN A 71 4.93 -0.52 7.82
CA GLN A 71 5.96 -1.54 8.04
C GLN A 71 7.16 -1.36 7.08
N ASN A 72 6.94 -0.77 5.90
CA ASN A 72 7.98 -0.39 4.94
C ASN A 72 8.59 1.00 5.20
N GLY A 73 8.32 1.61 6.36
CA GLY A 73 8.93 2.87 6.79
C GLY A 73 8.23 4.14 6.28
N PHE A 74 7.10 4.02 5.58
CA PHE A 74 6.38 5.18 5.08
C PHE A 74 5.64 5.91 6.21
N GLY A 75 5.43 7.20 6.01
CA GLY A 75 4.47 8.01 6.74
C GLY A 75 3.15 8.19 6.00
N PHE A 76 2.26 9.05 6.50
CA PHE A 76 0.93 9.30 5.95
C PHE A 76 0.63 10.79 5.78
N ASP A 77 0.44 11.21 4.54
CA ASP A 77 -0.12 12.51 4.21
C ASP A 77 -1.65 12.44 4.28
N CYS A 78 -2.23 13.12 5.27
CA CYS A 78 -3.66 13.13 5.57
C CYS A 78 -4.27 14.50 5.25
N SER A 79 -5.23 14.51 4.33
CA SER A 79 -5.93 15.71 3.86
C SER A 79 -7.28 15.96 4.55
N SER A 80 -7.71 15.04 5.42
CA SER A 80 -9.01 15.12 6.09
C SER A 80 -9.01 14.50 7.49
N VAL A 81 -9.97 14.90 8.34
CA VAL A 81 -10.14 14.30 9.69
C VAL A 81 -10.37 12.79 9.64
N PRO A 82 -11.19 12.23 8.72
CA PRO A 82 -11.30 10.78 8.59
C PRO A 82 -9.98 10.07 8.27
N GLU A 83 -9.12 10.65 7.43
CA GLU A 83 -7.80 10.09 7.12
C GLU A 83 -6.89 10.07 8.36
N LEU A 84 -6.89 11.14 9.16
CA LEU A 84 -6.17 11.18 10.44
C LEU A 84 -6.68 10.10 11.42
N VAL A 85 -8.00 9.90 11.51
CA VAL A 85 -8.58 8.83 12.33
C VAL A 85 -8.13 7.46 11.85
N LEU A 86 -8.04 7.26 10.53
CA LEU A 86 -7.59 6.00 9.94
C LEU A 86 -6.11 5.72 10.24
N ALA A 87 -5.24 6.72 10.08
CA ALA A 87 -3.81 6.63 10.41
C ALA A 87 -3.60 6.32 11.90
N ARG A 88 -4.36 6.98 12.79
CA ARG A 88 -4.32 6.70 14.24
C ARG A 88 -4.78 5.29 14.59
N LYS A 89 -5.79 4.75 13.89
CA LYS A 89 -6.28 3.37 14.11
C LYS A 89 -5.23 2.30 13.83
N ILE A 90 -4.27 2.57 12.94
CA ILE A 90 -3.12 1.69 12.67
C ILE A 90 -1.88 2.08 13.49
N GLY A 91 -2.08 2.91 14.53
CA GLY A 91 -1.07 3.31 15.51
C GLY A 91 -0.05 4.33 15.00
N SER A 92 -0.34 5.09 13.94
CA SER A 92 0.52 6.21 13.50
C SER A 92 0.31 7.43 14.41
N ALA A 93 1.40 8.15 14.69
CA ALA A 93 1.41 9.39 15.47
C ALA A 93 1.46 10.62 14.56
N GLY A 94 1.45 11.84 15.13
CA GLY A 94 1.47 13.08 14.34
C GLY A 94 2.74 13.28 13.49
N GLU A 95 3.83 12.63 13.87
CA GLU A 95 5.12 12.66 13.14
C GLU A 95 5.19 11.56 12.05
N ASP A 96 4.17 10.70 11.97
CA ASP A 96 4.07 9.54 11.06
C ASP A 96 3.05 9.76 9.96
#